data_AF-A0A2G9YCY6-F1
#
_entry.id   AF-A0A2G9YCY6-F1
#
_cell.length_a   1.000
_cell.length_b   1.000
_cell.length_c   1.000
_cell.angle_alpha   90.00
_cell.angle_beta   90.00
_cell.angle_gamma   90.00
#
_symmetry.space_group_name_H-M   'P 1'
#
loop_
_entity.id
_entity.type
_entity.pdbx_description
1 polymer ?
#
loop_
_entity_poly.entity_id
_entity_poly.type
_entity_poly.pdbx_seq_one_letter_code
_entity_poly.pdbx_strand_id
1 'polypeptide(L)'
;MLNFQELSQPKVFGLDLSNDIIRVAQLPDKFAFGANIKEAVTKANIKTKYVHACLPEQECFIRVAPKDGNIKKEVESNIPLSLKEIYYDTQETRQGLLIVAAKRKIVDQTIDLLKKAGLIAKSLEPESIALARALVKTPDSLLIIKFGKTKINFVICQNNIVYFSATQEKNHILQQLQDYIDFYQTKNGQITKIVLCGEKIPDQQFLEKLKIPIEIAQNPDYTTAIGLALKQ
;
A
#
# COMPACT_ATOMS: atom_id res chain seq x y z
N MET A 1 -24.20 0.00 -19.92
CA MET A 1 -23.28 1.12 -19.66
C MET A 1 -23.82 1.87 -18.45
N LEU A 2 -23.17 1.74 -17.29
CA LEU A 2 -23.56 2.50 -16.11
C LEU A 2 -22.75 3.80 -16.07
N ASN A 3 -23.47 4.92 -15.95
CA ASN A 3 -22.93 6.28 -15.95
C ASN A 3 -22.46 6.60 -14.52
N PHE A 4 -21.14 6.75 -14.31
CA PHE A 4 -20.50 6.80 -12.98
C PHE A 4 -20.25 8.22 -12.44
N GLN A 5 -21.10 9.20 -12.77
CA GLN A 5 -20.90 10.58 -12.34
C GLN A 5 -21.37 10.93 -10.91
N GLU A 6 -21.86 9.97 -10.13
CA GLU A 6 -22.14 10.18 -8.70
C GLU A 6 -21.70 8.99 -7.84
N LEU A 7 -20.40 8.72 -7.77
CA LEU A 7 -19.88 8.12 -6.55
C LEU A 7 -19.77 9.25 -5.52
N SER A 8 -20.84 9.45 -4.76
CA SER A 8 -20.78 10.17 -3.48
C SER A 8 -19.51 9.71 -2.77
N GLN A 9 -18.64 10.64 -2.37
CA GLN A 9 -17.33 10.31 -1.78
C GLN A 9 -17.48 9.09 -0.87
N PRO A 10 -16.64 8.04 -1.03
CA PRO A 10 -16.75 6.86 -0.17
C PRO A 10 -16.80 7.38 1.26
N LYS A 11 -17.81 6.98 2.03
CA LYS A 11 -17.87 7.33 3.46
C LYS A 11 -16.69 6.65 4.12
N VAL A 12 -15.55 7.34 4.12
CA VAL A 12 -14.40 7.00 4.94
C VAL A 12 -14.83 7.34 6.35
N PHE A 13 -15.33 6.34 7.06
CA PHE A 13 -15.61 6.48 8.48
C PHE A 13 -14.28 6.51 9.22
N GLY A 14 -13.72 7.72 9.37
CA GLY A 14 -12.80 8.06 10.44
C GLY A 14 -13.65 8.56 11.61
N LEU A 15 -13.59 7.86 12.75
CA LEU A 15 -14.13 8.38 14.00
C LEU A 15 -13.07 9.26 14.65
N ASP A 16 -13.32 10.56 14.65
CA ASP A 16 -12.56 11.53 15.42
C ASP A 16 -13.13 11.56 16.85
N LEU A 17 -12.40 10.98 17.79
CA LEU A 17 -12.60 11.20 19.23
C LEU A 17 -11.49 12.14 19.70
N SER A 18 -11.46 13.31 19.07
CA SER A 18 -10.64 14.51 19.26
C SER A 18 -9.11 14.41 19.31
N ASN A 19 -8.49 13.23 19.49
CA ASN A 19 -7.03 13.05 19.47
C ASN A 19 -6.55 11.59 19.25
N ASP A 20 -7.42 10.64 18.92
CA ASP A 20 -7.08 9.21 19.01
C ASP A 20 -7.12 8.46 17.67
N ILE A 21 -5.99 8.51 16.96
CA ILE A 21 -5.59 7.42 16.05
C ILE A 21 -5.41 6.17 16.91
N ILE A 22 -6.19 5.10 16.67
CA ILE A 22 -5.76 3.77 17.13
C ILE A 22 -4.61 3.34 16.22
N ARG A 23 -3.40 3.83 16.52
CA ARG A 23 -2.19 3.13 16.14
C ARG A 23 -2.25 1.87 16.96
N VAL A 24 -2.56 0.75 16.32
CA VAL A 24 -2.15 -0.46 16.96
C VAL A 24 -0.65 -0.48 16.80
N ALA A 25 0.01 -0.08 17.89
CA ALA A 25 1.40 -0.39 18.11
C ALA A 25 1.61 -1.85 17.68
N GLN A 26 2.83 -2.22 17.33
CA GLN A 26 3.19 -3.63 17.46
C GLN A 26 2.96 -4.00 18.93
N LEU A 27 1.74 -4.42 19.26
CA LEU A 27 1.38 -4.91 20.56
C LEU A 27 1.88 -6.35 20.52
N PRO A 28 2.73 -6.75 21.48
CA PRO A 28 3.11 -8.15 21.61
C PRO A 28 1.87 -9.05 21.77
N ASP A 29 0.72 -8.48 22.17
CA ASP A 29 -0.56 -9.15 22.32
C ASP A 29 -1.56 -8.87 21.18
N LYS A 30 -1.85 -9.93 20.42
CA LYS A 30 -2.84 -9.94 19.32
C LYS A 30 -4.29 -9.76 19.80
N PHE A 31 -4.59 -10.03 21.08
CA PHE A 31 -5.94 -9.93 21.61
C PHE A 31 -6.40 -8.48 21.80
N ALA A 32 -5.52 -7.61 22.31
CA ALA A 32 -5.79 -6.19 22.44
C ALA A 32 -6.08 -5.52 21.07
N PHE A 33 -5.36 -5.94 20.02
CA PHE A 33 -5.59 -5.42 18.67
C PHE A 33 -6.98 -5.81 18.12
N GLY A 34 -7.36 -7.09 18.22
CA GLY A 34 -8.66 -7.55 17.72
C GLY A 34 -9.84 -6.84 18.39
N ALA A 35 -9.73 -6.55 19.69
CA ALA A 35 -10.73 -5.80 20.44
C ALA A 35 -10.90 -4.37 19.90
N ASN A 36 -9.79 -3.66 19.65
CA ASN A 36 -9.82 -2.30 19.12
C ASN A 36 -10.47 -2.22 17.73
N ILE A 37 -10.18 -3.19 16.85
CA ILE A 37 -10.82 -3.26 15.52
C ILE A 37 -12.33 -3.46 15.67
N LYS A 38 -12.75 -4.40 16.52
CA LYS A 38 -14.16 -4.69 16.77
C LYS A 38 -14.90 -3.46 17.33
N GLU A 39 -14.28 -2.74 18.25
CA GLU A 39 -14.83 -1.50 18.80
C GLU A 39 -14.99 -0.42 17.71
N ALA A 40 -13.97 -0.21 16.88
CA ALA A 40 -14.02 0.75 15.77
C ALA A 40 -15.14 0.43 14.78
N VAL A 41 -15.29 -0.83 14.38
CA VAL A 41 -16.38 -1.29 13.49
C VAL A 41 -17.75 -1.04 14.11
N THR A 42 -17.89 -1.31 15.42
CA THR A 42 -19.14 -1.09 16.16
C THR A 42 -19.49 0.39 16.23
N LYS A 43 -18.54 1.25 16.62
CA LYS A 43 -18.72 2.70 16.68
C LYS A 43 -19.05 3.31 15.31
N ALA A 44 -18.44 2.79 14.25
CA ALA A 44 -18.68 3.24 12.87
C ALA A 44 -20.02 2.74 12.30
N ASN A 45 -20.76 1.90 13.04
CA ASN A 45 -22.02 1.30 12.62
C ASN A 45 -21.91 0.57 11.27
N ILE A 46 -20.76 -0.07 11.02
CA ILE A 46 -20.51 -0.83 9.80
C ILE A 46 -21.22 -2.18 9.91
N LYS A 47 -22.18 -2.44 9.00
CA LYS A 47 -23.01 -3.65 9.02
C LYS A 47 -22.36 -4.87 8.38
N THR A 48 -21.43 -4.66 7.46
CA THR A 48 -20.72 -5.75 6.78
C THR A 48 -19.65 -6.36 7.68
N LYS A 49 -19.45 -7.67 7.57
CA LYS A 49 -18.31 -8.37 8.20
C LYS A 49 -17.13 -8.50 7.26
N TYR A 50 -17.29 -8.18 5.97
CA TYR A 50 -16.24 -8.33 4.97
C TYR A 50 -15.31 -7.13 4.98
N VAL A 51 -14.00 -7.39 4.88
CA VAL A 51 -12.97 -6.36 4.92
C VAL A 51 -11.87 -6.63 3.88
N HIS A 52 -11.48 -5.58 3.18
CA HIS A 52 -10.22 -5.54 2.45
C HIS A 52 -9.18 -4.93 3.38
N ALA A 53 -8.03 -5.58 3.55
CA ALA A 53 -6.97 -5.10 4.44
C ALA A 53 -5.60 -5.15 3.77
N CYS A 54 -4.68 -4.33 4.27
CA CYS A 54 -3.30 -4.34 3.82
C CYS A 54 -2.44 -5.25 4.69
N LEU A 55 -1.42 -5.83 4.07
CA LEU A 55 -0.28 -6.44 4.74
C LEU A 55 0.83 -5.39 4.92
N PRO A 56 1.67 -5.50 5.95
CA PRO A 56 2.81 -4.61 6.12
C PRO A 56 3.74 -4.70 4.90
N GLU A 57 4.10 -3.54 4.32
CA GLU A 57 4.86 -3.48 3.06
C GLU A 57 6.18 -4.25 3.14
N GLN A 58 6.91 -4.16 4.26
CA GLN A 58 8.18 -4.88 4.45
C GLN A 58 8.05 -6.42 4.54
N GLU A 59 6.83 -6.94 4.67
CA GLU A 59 6.55 -8.38 4.68
C GLU A 59 6.05 -8.87 3.31
N CYS A 60 6.03 -7.98 2.32
CA CYS A 60 5.61 -8.21 0.95
C CYS A 60 6.76 -8.01 -0.03
N PHE A 61 6.63 -8.60 -1.21
CA PHE A 61 7.55 -8.48 -2.33
C PHE A 61 6.73 -8.20 -3.59
N ILE A 62 7.14 -7.19 -4.36
CA ILE A 62 6.48 -6.81 -5.60
C ILE A 62 7.51 -6.69 -6.71
N ARG A 63 7.30 -7.39 -7.82
CA ARG A 63 8.18 -7.38 -8.98
C ARG A 63 7.38 -7.42 -10.27
N VAL A 64 7.88 -6.76 -11.30
CA VAL A 64 7.43 -6.98 -12.68
C VAL A 64 8.50 -7.79 -13.38
N ALA A 65 8.16 -9.02 -13.75
CA ALA A 65 9.02 -9.97 -14.44
C ALA A 65 8.63 -10.08 -15.93
N PRO A 66 9.51 -10.61 -16.80
CA PRO A 66 9.14 -10.99 -18.15
C PRO A 66 7.98 -12.00 -18.18
N LYS A 67 7.25 -12.05 -19.30
CA LYS A 67 6.21 -13.06 -19.54
C LYS A 67 6.82 -14.27 -20.25
N ASP A 68 7.51 -15.13 -19.52
CA ASP A 68 8.18 -16.32 -20.09
C ASP A 68 7.26 -17.56 -20.20
N GLY A 69 6.01 -17.46 -19.73
CA GLY A 69 5.01 -18.53 -19.75
C GLY A 69 5.07 -19.49 -18.56
N ASN A 70 6.13 -19.48 -17.74
CA ASN A 70 6.24 -20.30 -16.54
C ASN A 70 6.21 -19.42 -15.27
N ILE A 71 4.99 -19.07 -14.86
CA ILE A 71 4.72 -18.23 -13.68
C ILE A 71 5.48 -18.72 -12.44
N LYS A 72 5.51 -20.04 -12.19
CA LYS A 72 6.15 -20.59 -11.00
C LYS A 72 7.67 -20.31 -11.00
N LYS A 73 8.32 -20.52 -12.14
CA LYS A 73 9.75 -20.25 -12.31
C LYS A 73 10.07 -18.76 -12.16
N GLU A 74 9.21 -17.89 -12.68
CA GLU A 74 9.36 -16.44 -12.52
C GLU A 74 9.24 -16.01 -11.06
N VAL A 75 8.29 -16.57 -10.32
CA VAL A 75 8.17 -16.32 -8.87
C VAL A 75 9.42 -16.80 -8.14
N GLU A 76 9.88 -18.03 -8.38
CA GLU A 76 11.09 -18.59 -7.75
C GLU A 76 12.36 -17.80 -8.06
N SER A 77 12.44 -17.20 -9.25
CA SER A 77 13.62 -16.42 -9.68
C SER A 77 13.62 -14.98 -9.16
N ASN A 78 12.44 -14.43 -8.84
CA ASN A 78 12.29 -13.01 -8.47
C ASN A 78 12.01 -12.78 -6.98
N ILE A 79 11.58 -13.80 -6.24
CA ILE A 79 11.22 -13.70 -4.82
C ILE A 79 12.29 -14.42 -3.98
N PRO A 80 12.93 -13.75 -2.99
CA PRO A 80 14.04 -14.31 -2.23
C PRO A 80 13.58 -15.27 -1.10
N LEU A 81 12.49 -15.99 -1.30
CA LEU A 81 11.90 -16.94 -0.36
C LEU A 81 11.35 -18.14 -1.12
N SER A 82 11.32 -19.30 -0.48
CA SER A 82 10.75 -20.49 -1.13
C SER A 82 9.22 -20.36 -1.26
N LEU A 83 8.65 -21.04 -2.26
CA LEU A 83 7.19 -21.09 -2.46
C LEU A 83 6.41 -21.63 -1.25
N LYS A 84 7.08 -22.40 -0.38
CA LYS A 84 6.47 -22.91 0.87
C LYS A 84 6.33 -21.82 1.94
N GLU A 85 7.12 -20.75 1.85
CA GLU A 85 7.16 -19.67 2.83
C GLU A 85 6.28 -18.48 2.45
N ILE A 86 5.74 -18.47 1.22
CA ILE A 86 4.96 -17.36 0.69
C ILE A 86 3.56 -17.78 0.26
N TYR A 87 2.63 -16.84 0.30
CA TYR A 87 1.51 -16.79 -0.64
C TYR A 87 1.89 -15.79 -1.73
N TYR A 88 1.48 -16.06 -2.95
CA TYR A 88 1.70 -15.13 -4.05
C TYR A 88 0.49 -15.07 -4.97
N ASP A 89 0.37 -13.95 -5.67
CA ASP A 89 -0.59 -13.72 -6.73
C ASP A 89 0.14 -13.08 -7.91
N THR A 90 -0.39 -13.27 -9.12
CA THR A 90 0.21 -12.75 -10.33
C THR A 90 -0.81 -12.14 -11.27
N GLN A 91 -0.43 -11.06 -11.94
CA GLN A 91 -1.26 -10.41 -12.92
C GLN A 91 -0.45 -10.13 -14.19
N GLU A 92 -0.96 -10.59 -15.33
CA GLU A 92 -0.44 -10.17 -16.61
C GLU A 92 -0.76 -8.70 -16.89
N THR A 93 0.26 -7.92 -17.22
CA THR A 93 0.16 -6.50 -17.59
C THR A 93 0.70 -6.29 -19.01
N ARG A 94 0.66 -5.06 -19.53
CA ARG A 94 1.33 -4.77 -20.81
C ARG A 94 2.86 -4.83 -20.69
N GLN A 95 3.39 -4.62 -19.48
CA GLN A 95 4.81 -4.47 -19.21
C GLN A 95 5.47 -5.74 -18.68
N GLY A 96 4.69 -6.77 -18.36
CA GLY A 96 5.22 -8.03 -17.86
C GLY A 96 4.21 -8.85 -17.06
N LEU A 97 4.74 -9.75 -16.26
CA LEU A 97 4.02 -10.45 -15.20
C LEU A 97 4.27 -9.69 -13.89
N LEU A 98 3.25 -9.03 -13.36
CA LEU A 98 3.29 -8.48 -12.00
C LEU A 98 3.19 -9.65 -11.03
N ILE A 99 4.17 -9.79 -10.15
CA ILE A 99 4.24 -10.79 -9.10
C ILE A 99 4.15 -10.06 -7.77
N VAL A 100 3.20 -10.48 -6.94
CA VAL A 100 3.06 -10.02 -5.56
C VAL A 100 3.15 -11.22 -4.65
N ALA A 101 4.06 -11.20 -3.69
CA ALA A 101 4.21 -12.25 -2.71
C ALA A 101 4.22 -11.68 -1.29
N ALA A 102 3.74 -12.44 -0.32
CA ALA A 102 3.81 -12.11 1.10
C ALA A 102 4.12 -13.36 1.92
N LYS A 103 4.84 -13.19 3.03
CA LYS A 103 5.19 -14.32 3.91
C LYS A 103 3.91 -14.98 4.46
N ARG A 104 3.78 -16.30 4.38
CA ARG A 104 2.58 -17.02 4.86
C ARG A 104 2.23 -16.67 6.30
N LYS A 105 3.26 -16.62 7.15
CA LYS A 105 3.12 -16.24 8.56
C LYS A 105 2.40 -14.90 8.74
N ILE A 106 2.71 -13.87 7.94
CA ILE A 106 2.05 -12.56 8.12
C ILE A 106 0.61 -12.58 7.61
N VAL A 107 0.34 -13.34 6.54
CA VAL A 107 -1.00 -13.50 5.98
C VAL A 107 -1.90 -14.23 6.97
N ASP A 108 -1.48 -15.40 7.45
CA ASP A 108 -2.25 -16.22 8.38
C ASP A 108 -2.53 -15.47 9.68
N GLN A 109 -1.53 -14.73 10.21
CA GLN A 109 -1.69 -13.91 11.40
C GLN A 109 -2.69 -12.76 11.21
N THR A 110 -2.71 -12.15 10.02
CA THR A 110 -3.66 -11.09 9.68
C THR A 110 -5.08 -11.65 9.58
N ILE A 111 -5.25 -12.83 8.96
CA ILE A 111 -6.55 -13.51 8.89
C ILE A 111 -7.08 -13.84 10.29
N ASP A 112 -6.24 -14.43 11.15
CA ASP A 112 -6.61 -14.76 12.53
C ASP A 112 -7.01 -13.53 13.34
N LEU A 113 -6.27 -12.43 13.19
CA LEU A 113 -6.59 -11.16 13.83
C LEU A 113 -7.96 -10.63 13.41
N LEU A 114 -8.23 -10.58 12.10
CA LEU A 114 -9.51 -10.10 11.56
C LEU A 114 -10.66 -11.01 12.02
N LYS A 115 -10.45 -12.33 12.06
CA LYS A 115 -11.43 -13.29 12.59
C LYS A 115 -11.74 -13.04 14.06
N LYS A 116 -10.72 -12.77 14.89
CA LYS A 116 -10.90 -12.40 16.31
C LYS A 116 -11.67 -11.10 16.49
N ALA A 117 -11.55 -10.16 15.54
CA ALA A 117 -12.35 -8.94 15.49
C ALA A 117 -13.79 -9.15 14.98
N GLY A 118 -14.16 -10.36 14.57
CA GLY A 118 -15.48 -10.68 14.01
C GLY A 118 -15.62 -10.33 12.52
N LEU A 119 -14.50 -10.10 11.84
CA LEU A 119 -14.43 -9.77 10.41
C LEU A 119 -13.98 -10.98 9.57
N ILE A 120 -14.27 -10.91 8.28
CA ILE A 120 -13.92 -11.88 7.25
C ILE A 120 -13.09 -11.15 6.20
N ALA A 121 -11.81 -11.54 6.06
CA ALA A 121 -10.93 -10.98 5.05
C ALA A 121 -11.43 -11.38 3.64
N LYS A 122 -11.82 -10.39 2.82
CA LYS A 122 -12.17 -10.59 1.41
C LYS A 122 -10.93 -10.53 0.53
N SER A 123 -9.95 -9.68 0.89
CA SER A 123 -8.63 -9.69 0.28
C SER A 123 -7.57 -9.15 1.23
N LEU A 124 -6.34 -9.58 1.01
CA LEU A 124 -5.13 -9.04 1.62
C LEU A 124 -4.19 -8.61 0.51
N GLU A 125 -3.75 -7.35 0.50
CA GLU A 125 -2.82 -6.81 -0.50
C GLU A 125 -1.71 -5.96 0.16
N PRO A 126 -0.57 -5.72 -0.51
CA PRO A 126 0.40 -4.73 -0.04
C PRO A 126 -0.18 -3.32 0.01
N GLU A 127 0.34 -2.47 0.89
CA GLU A 127 -0.09 -1.06 1.00
C GLU A 127 0.11 -0.32 -0.31
N SER A 128 1.21 -0.60 -1.01
CA SER A 128 1.54 -0.01 -2.30
C SER A 128 0.48 -0.23 -3.38
N ILE A 129 -0.16 -1.40 -3.41
CA ILE A 129 -1.25 -1.71 -4.35
C ILE A 129 -2.49 -0.86 -4.04
N ALA A 130 -2.85 -0.73 -2.77
CA ALA A 130 -3.95 0.14 -2.34
C ALA A 130 -3.65 1.62 -2.64
N LEU A 131 -2.43 2.08 -2.35
CA LEU A 131 -1.98 3.45 -2.64
C LEU A 131 -2.04 3.77 -4.13
N ALA A 132 -1.54 2.87 -4.99
CA ALA A 132 -1.61 3.05 -6.43
C ALA A 132 -3.07 3.22 -6.90
N ARG A 133 -3.98 2.36 -6.42
CA ARG A 133 -5.42 2.45 -6.71
C ARG A 133 -6.03 3.79 -6.29
N ALA A 134 -5.60 4.34 -5.16
CA ALA A 134 -6.13 5.60 -4.64
C ALA A 134 -5.60 6.84 -5.38
N LEU A 135 -4.34 6.82 -5.83
CA LEU A 135 -3.61 8.02 -6.27
C LEU A 135 -3.32 8.08 -7.77
N VAL A 136 -3.23 6.94 -8.46
CA VAL A 136 -2.86 6.91 -9.88
C VAL A 136 -4.10 7.16 -10.74
N LYS A 137 -4.28 8.42 -11.13
CA LYS A 137 -5.40 8.89 -11.97
C LYS A 137 -5.05 8.99 -13.46
N THR A 138 -3.77 9.02 -13.79
CA THR A 138 -3.23 9.19 -15.15
C THR A 138 -2.27 8.04 -15.46
N PRO A 139 -1.94 7.79 -16.75
CA PRO A 139 -0.95 6.78 -17.12
C PRO A 139 0.50 7.17 -16.78
N ASP A 140 0.70 8.29 -16.08
CA ASP A 140 2.03 8.83 -15.76
C ASP A 140 2.79 7.96 -14.76
N SER A 141 4.12 8.06 -14.81
CA SER A 141 5.02 7.44 -13.83
C SER A 141 5.07 8.29 -12.57
N LEU A 142 4.51 7.78 -11.47
CA LEU A 142 4.43 8.45 -10.19
C LEU A 142 5.31 7.78 -9.15
N LEU A 143 5.94 8.62 -8.32
CA LEU A 143 6.54 8.19 -7.07
C LEU A 143 5.64 8.60 -5.91
N ILE A 144 5.03 7.63 -5.26
CA ILE A 144 4.25 7.85 -4.05
C ILE A 144 5.18 7.71 -2.85
N ILE A 145 5.17 8.69 -1.96
CA ILE A 145 5.90 8.65 -0.69
C ILE A 145 4.88 8.71 0.44
N LYS A 146 4.71 7.60 1.15
CA LYS A 146 3.85 7.52 2.33
C LYS A 146 4.68 7.68 3.59
N PHE A 147 4.48 8.78 4.30
CA PHE A 147 5.10 9.01 5.60
C PHE A 147 4.30 8.28 6.69
N GLY A 148 4.97 7.43 7.46
CA GLY A 148 4.43 6.81 8.67
C GLY A 148 4.99 7.48 9.93
N LYS A 149 4.79 6.84 11.10
CA LYS A 149 5.38 7.35 12.36
C LYS A 149 6.90 7.34 12.33
N THR A 150 7.47 6.16 12.04
CA THR A 150 8.91 5.85 12.08
C THR A 150 9.46 5.49 10.70
N LYS A 151 8.61 4.93 9.84
CA LYS A 151 8.97 4.45 8.51
C LYS A 151 8.35 5.27 7.39
N ILE A 152 8.94 5.20 6.21
CA ILE A 152 8.45 5.77 4.96
C ILE A 152 8.36 4.65 3.94
N ASN A 153 7.23 4.59 3.23
CA ASN A 153 7.06 3.69 2.10
C ASN A 153 7.20 4.48 0.81
N PHE A 154 8.11 4.05 -0.05
CA PHE A 154 8.28 4.54 -1.42
C PHE A 154 7.62 3.55 -2.35
N VAL A 155 6.81 4.05 -3.28
CA VAL A 155 6.09 3.24 -4.25
C VAL A 155 6.21 3.88 -5.61
N ILE A 156 6.80 3.17 -6.57
CA ILE A 156 6.87 3.63 -7.95
C ILE A 156 5.83 2.87 -8.76
N CYS A 157 4.97 3.62 -9.43
CA CYS A 157 3.86 3.07 -10.17
C CYS A 157 3.61 3.85 -11.46
N GLN A 158 3.11 3.16 -12.47
CA GLN A 158 2.70 3.75 -13.74
C GLN A 158 1.47 3.01 -14.23
N ASN A 159 0.45 3.74 -14.69
CA ASN A 159 -0.79 3.16 -15.22
C ASN A 159 -1.42 2.11 -14.27
N ASN A 160 -1.52 2.45 -12.98
CA ASN A 160 -2.00 1.59 -11.88
C ASN A 160 -1.19 0.30 -11.63
N ILE A 161 -0.03 0.10 -12.27
CA ILE A 161 0.88 -1.00 -11.99
C ILE A 161 1.98 -0.53 -11.05
N VAL A 162 2.15 -1.23 -9.94
CA VAL A 162 3.28 -1.02 -9.01
C VAL A 162 4.49 -1.77 -9.54
N TYR A 163 5.56 -1.05 -9.85
CA TYR A 163 6.83 -1.62 -10.32
C TYR A 163 7.77 -1.91 -9.18
N PHE A 164 7.72 -1.07 -8.15
CA PHE A 164 8.64 -1.10 -7.04
C PHE A 164 7.97 -0.56 -5.78
N SER A 165 8.29 -1.19 -4.66
CA SER A 165 8.05 -0.63 -3.35
C SER A 165 9.22 -0.91 -2.42
N ALA A 166 9.45 0.02 -1.50
CA ALA A 166 10.44 -0.11 -0.44
C ALA A 166 10.00 0.61 0.81
N THR A 167 10.39 0.08 1.96
CA THR A 167 10.17 0.69 3.28
C THR A 167 11.50 1.05 3.91
N GLN A 168 11.65 2.28 4.37
CA GLN A 168 12.85 2.77 5.03
C GLN A 168 12.52 3.46 6.35
N GLU A 169 13.48 3.48 7.27
CA GLU A 169 13.41 4.37 8.43
C GLU A 169 13.57 5.83 7.99
N LYS A 170 13.06 6.78 8.77
CA LYS A 170 13.08 8.23 8.43
C LYS A 170 14.46 8.89 8.34
N ASN A 171 15.54 8.15 8.50
CA ASN A 171 16.89 8.69 8.44
C ASN A 171 17.41 8.64 6.98
N HIS A 172 18.11 9.67 6.52
CA HIS A 172 18.74 9.73 5.18
C HIS A 172 17.77 9.67 3.98
N ILE A 173 16.53 10.15 4.13
CA ILE A 173 15.45 10.08 3.13
C ILE A 173 15.88 10.61 1.75
N LEU A 174 16.58 11.75 1.70
CA LEU A 174 16.93 12.40 0.43
C LEU A 174 17.88 11.54 -0.43
N GLN A 175 18.87 10.90 0.19
CA GLN A 175 19.81 10.03 -0.53
C GLN A 175 19.08 8.80 -1.08
N GLN A 176 18.33 8.12 -0.24
CA GLN A 176 17.58 6.91 -0.63
C GLN A 176 16.56 7.20 -1.74
N LEU A 177 15.91 8.35 -1.66
CA LEU A 177 14.96 8.80 -2.66
C LEU A 177 15.64 8.96 -4.02
N GLN A 178 16.81 9.60 -4.07
CA GLN A 178 17.57 9.76 -5.31
C GLN A 178 17.95 8.39 -5.89
N ASP A 179 18.43 7.46 -5.05
CA ASP A 179 18.80 6.12 -5.49
C ASP A 179 17.60 5.36 -6.13
N TYR A 180 16.38 5.51 -5.57
CA TYR A 180 15.17 4.91 -6.13
C TYR A 180 14.70 5.57 -7.42
N ILE A 181 14.81 6.90 -7.51
CA ILE A 181 14.51 7.64 -8.73
C ILE A 181 15.45 7.15 -9.84
N ASP A 182 16.75 7.12 -9.58
CA ASP A 182 17.76 6.70 -10.57
C ASP A 182 17.56 5.23 -10.98
N PHE A 183 17.26 4.35 -10.02
CA PHE A 183 16.94 2.95 -10.30
C PHE A 183 15.77 2.78 -11.27
N TYR A 184 14.71 3.58 -11.13
CA TYR A 184 13.56 3.51 -12.03
C TYR A 184 13.85 4.17 -13.38
N GLN A 185 14.47 5.35 -13.37
CA GLN A 185 14.72 6.14 -14.57
C GLN A 185 15.63 5.43 -15.57
N THR A 186 16.57 4.62 -15.08
CA THR A 186 17.44 3.80 -15.94
C THR A 186 16.72 2.70 -16.72
N LYS A 187 15.50 2.28 -16.31
CA LYS A 187 14.80 1.12 -16.88
C LYS A 187 13.41 1.41 -17.44
N ASN A 188 12.68 2.37 -16.87
CA ASN A 188 11.23 2.51 -17.06
C ASN A 188 10.81 3.95 -17.44
N GLY A 189 11.76 4.87 -17.60
CA GLY A 189 11.52 6.26 -17.99
C GLY A 189 11.41 7.23 -16.81
N GLN A 190 11.06 8.49 -17.09
CA GLN A 190 11.10 9.56 -16.10
C GLN A 190 9.90 9.51 -15.13
N ILE A 191 10.17 9.70 -13.84
CA ILE A 191 9.14 9.99 -12.83
C ILE A 191 8.69 11.44 -13.05
N THR A 192 7.41 11.64 -13.37
CA THR A 192 6.88 12.95 -13.75
C THR A 192 6.38 13.75 -12.56
N LYS A 193 6.01 13.07 -11.46
CA LYS A 193 5.45 13.67 -10.27
C LYS A 193 5.64 12.79 -9.03
N ILE A 194 5.83 13.43 -7.89
CA ILE A 194 5.84 12.82 -6.57
C ILE A 194 4.48 13.11 -5.89
N VAL A 195 3.86 12.08 -5.32
CA VAL A 195 2.63 12.24 -4.53
C VAL A 195 2.90 11.86 -3.07
N LEU A 196 2.69 12.79 -2.16
CA LEU A 196 2.92 12.59 -0.74
C LEU A 196 1.62 12.23 -0.02
N CYS A 197 1.70 11.27 0.89
CA CYS A 197 0.59 10.88 1.74
C CYS A 197 1.09 10.37 3.10
N GLY A 198 0.15 9.97 3.96
CA GLY A 198 0.41 9.55 5.32
C GLY A 198 0.66 10.72 6.27
N GLU A 199 1.14 10.36 7.46
CA GLU A 199 1.22 11.25 8.60
C GLU A 199 2.56 11.99 8.65
N LYS A 200 2.54 13.24 9.15
CA LYS A 200 3.76 14.05 9.36
C LYS A 200 4.57 14.23 8.07
N ILE A 201 3.90 14.59 6.98
CA ILE A 201 4.54 15.01 5.73
C ILE A 201 5.51 16.17 6.06
N PRO A 202 6.76 16.16 5.54
CA PRO A 202 7.74 17.22 5.76
C PRO A 202 7.27 18.60 5.30
N ASP A 203 7.89 19.64 5.84
CA ASP A 203 7.63 21.02 5.45
C ASP A 203 8.08 21.34 4.00
N GLN A 204 7.66 22.49 3.51
CA GLN A 204 7.94 22.95 2.16
C GLN A 204 9.45 23.05 1.86
N GLN A 205 10.27 23.42 2.85
CA GLN A 205 11.72 23.54 2.68
C GLN A 205 12.38 22.18 2.36
N PHE A 206 11.89 21.10 2.98
CA PHE A 206 12.32 19.74 2.62
C PHE A 206 11.86 19.38 1.20
N LEU A 207 10.63 19.70 0.84
CA LEU A 207 10.01 19.35 -0.44
C LEU A 207 10.68 20.03 -1.64
N GLU A 208 11.11 21.28 -1.49
CA GLU A 208 11.82 22.03 -2.55
C GLU A 208 13.12 21.36 -3.01
N LYS A 209 13.71 20.48 -2.19
CA LYS A 209 14.93 19.73 -2.54
C LYS A 209 14.69 18.65 -3.60
N LEU A 210 13.45 18.21 -3.82
CA LEU A 210 13.17 17.02 -4.62
C LEU A 210 13.17 17.26 -6.14
N LYS A 211 13.23 18.51 -6.61
CA LYS A 211 13.35 18.93 -8.03
C LYS A 211 12.35 18.30 -9.04
N ILE A 212 11.39 17.49 -8.58
CA ILE A 212 10.31 16.87 -9.34
C ILE A 212 9.00 17.48 -8.81
N PRO A 213 7.99 17.77 -9.66
CA PRO A 213 6.71 18.28 -9.22
C PRO A 213 6.10 17.45 -8.08
N ILE A 214 5.57 18.11 -7.05
CA ILE A 214 5.03 17.47 -5.85
C ILE A 214 3.55 17.79 -5.69
N GLU A 215 2.77 16.78 -5.37
CA GLU A 215 1.36 16.90 -4.97
C GLU A 215 1.16 16.22 -3.61
N ILE A 216 0.32 16.79 -2.75
CA ILE A 216 -0.11 16.14 -1.51
C ILE A 216 -1.49 15.53 -1.76
N ALA A 217 -1.67 14.26 -1.38
CA ALA A 217 -2.95 13.58 -1.50
C ALA A 217 -4.05 14.34 -0.72
N GLN A 218 -5.27 14.39 -1.28
CA GLN A 218 -6.39 15.13 -0.69
C GLN A 218 -6.73 14.71 0.75
N ASN A 219 -6.60 13.42 1.06
CA ASN A 219 -6.80 12.85 2.39
C ASN A 219 -5.54 12.05 2.78
N PRO A 220 -4.43 12.72 3.11
CA PRO A 220 -3.11 12.09 3.12
C PRO A 220 -3.06 10.91 4.09
N ASP A 221 -3.57 11.08 5.32
CA ASP A 221 -3.57 10.05 6.36
C ASP A 221 -4.43 8.82 6.02
N TYR A 222 -5.47 8.99 5.20
CA TYR A 222 -6.45 7.95 4.88
C TYR A 222 -6.26 7.32 3.51
N THR A 223 -5.22 7.71 2.78
CA THR A 223 -5.03 7.32 1.37
C THR A 223 -5.05 5.79 1.17
N THR A 224 -4.38 5.04 2.05
CA THR A 224 -4.37 3.56 1.97
C THR A 224 -5.77 2.98 2.21
N ALA A 225 -6.51 3.50 3.21
CA ALA A 225 -7.86 3.03 3.51
C ALA A 225 -8.84 3.34 2.37
N ILE A 226 -8.70 4.50 1.72
CA ILE A 226 -9.45 4.86 0.51
C ILE A 226 -9.15 3.86 -0.60
N GLY A 227 -7.87 3.55 -0.83
CA GLY A 227 -7.45 2.55 -1.82
C GLY A 227 -8.07 1.17 -1.60
N LEU A 228 -8.14 0.72 -0.35
CA LEU A 228 -8.83 -0.52 0.02
C LEU A 228 -10.34 -0.45 -0.20
N ALA A 229 -10.97 0.67 0.14
CA ALA A 229 -12.42 0.87 -0.02
C ALA A 229 -12.86 0.95 -1.49
N LEU A 230 -11.96 1.37 -2.40
CA LEU A 230 -12.19 1.39 -3.84
C LEU A 230 -12.06 0.00 -4.49
N LYS A 231 -11.62 -1.02 -3.74
CA LYS A 231 -11.52 -2.39 -4.23
C LYS A 231 -12.92 -3.03 -4.25
N GLN A 232 -13.30 -3.54 -5.42
CA GLN A 232 -14.62 -4.16 -5.66
C GLN A 232 -14.70 -5.59 -5.13
#